data_AF-A0AAD6TD17-F1
#
_entry.id   AF-A0AAD6TD17-F1
#
_cell.length_a   1.000
_cell.length_b   1.000
_cell.length_c   1.000
_cell.angle_alpha   90.00
_cell.angle_beta   90.00
_cell.angle_gamma   90.00
#
_symmetry.space_group_name_H-M   'P 1'
#
loop_
_entity.id
_entity.type
_entity.pdbx_description
1 polymer ?
#
loop_
_entity_poly.entity_id
_entity_poly.type
_entity_poly.pdbx_seq_one_letter_code
_entity_poly.pdbx_strand_id
1 'polypeptide(L)'
;MACRVNLLSSLHDLAPCGPLYHRLVAAIQQDAAVNPSQELAQELDAIVAEAHTNLAATSLRCWRRLYTDASIASALVSTPLDAIAKLDAAIIVSGAAGEGRLDLILDLIQRIQQTISPFVDVKTPHDSEGNPITVLAAPPSLAAFQSREHKHPFILRAYAHHWPALTDRSWASTDYLRAVAGPGRVVPVEVGRDYRTDDWSQKLVLFDTFLAALDSTPDAEQPPLYLAQHSLLMQFPALRADIEVPDYVYADLPRPPGCAPPANDEQLVINAWLGPGGTISPAHTDPYFNTYVQVVGRKTVWMAPPRCGAGMYATGNTSGVDVFVAEHPEHPEFDSLVEEFAMRATLGPGDLLYMPAGWWHAMRAESRSFSVSMWF
;
A
#
# COMPACT_ATOMS: atom_id res chain seq x y z
N MET A 1 0.59 -31.59 -9.34
CA MET A 1 1.86 -32.30 -9.04
C MET A 1 3.03 -31.34 -8.81
N ALA A 2 3.59 -30.66 -9.83
CA ALA A 2 4.81 -29.86 -9.69
C ALA A 2 4.81 -28.87 -8.49
N CYS A 3 3.75 -28.09 -8.31
CA CYS A 3 3.59 -27.17 -7.17
C CYS A 3 3.77 -27.85 -5.79
N ARG A 4 3.36 -29.11 -5.62
CA ARG A 4 3.50 -29.84 -4.34
C ARG A 4 4.96 -30.23 -4.06
N VAL A 5 5.76 -30.46 -5.10
CA VAL A 5 7.21 -30.74 -4.95
C VAL A 5 7.92 -29.48 -4.46
N ASN A 6 7.60 -28.31 -5.05
CA ASN A 6 8.15 -27.02 -4.61
C ASN A 6 7.64 -26.60 -3.21
N LEU A 7 6.44 -27.00 -2.81
CA LEU A 7 5.96 -26.78 -1.43
C LEU A 7 6.77 -27.59 -0.42
N LEU A 8 7.00 -28.88 -0.66
CA LEU A 8 7.74 -29.76 0.25
C LEU A 8 9.27 -29.58 0.23
N SER A 9 9.84 -28.93 -0.79
CA SER A 9 11.26 -28.57 -0.82
C SER A 9 11.56 -27.40 0.12
N SER A 10 12.53 -27.58 1.01
CA SER A 10 13.01 -26.59 1.98
C SER A 10 11.93 -26.05 2.93
N LEU A 11 11.57 -26.87 3.93
CA LEU A 11 10.72 -26.54 5.08
C LEU A 11 11.47 -26.59 6.43
N HIS A 12 12.80 -26.71 6.42
CA HIS A 12 13.59 -26.78 7.66
C HIS A 12 13.55 -25.49 8.48
N ASP A 13 13.28 -24.35 7.84
CA ASP A 13 13.04 -23.04 8.45
C ASP A 13 11.70 -22.94 9.21
N LEU A 14 10.79 -23.92 9.04
CA LEU A 14 9.55 -24.02 9.79
C LEU A 14 9.65 -24.79 11.12
N ALA A 15 10.75 -25.49 11.38
CA ALA A 15 10.93 -26.22 12.65
C ALA A 15 10.72 -25.35 13.93
N PRO A 16 11.11 -24.06 13.98
CA PRO A 16 10.82 -23.18 15.12
C PRO A 16 9.33 -22.90 15.38
N CYS A 17 8.44 -23.20 14.43
CA CYS A 17 6.99 -23.05 14.57
C CYS A 17 6.31 -24.29 15.22
N GLY A 18 7.10 -25.26 15.69
CA GLY A 18 6.61 -26.32 16.58
C GLY A 18 5.57 -27.26 15.94
N PRO A 19 4.55 -27.72 16.70
CA PRO A 19 3.60 -28.73 16.23
C PRO A 19 2.82 -28.36 14.95
N LEU A 20 2.56 -27.07 14.72
CA LEU A 20 1.76 -26.62 13.58
C LEU A 20 2.44 -26.91 12.23
N TYR A 21 3.78 -26.86 12.19
CA TYR A 21 4.57 -27.26 11.02
C TYR A 21 4.30 -28.73 10.65
N HIS A 22 4.23 -29.63 11.63
CA HIS A 22 3.99 -31.04 11.38
C HIS A 22 2.55 -31.32 10.88
N ARG A 23 1.55 -30.55 11.35
CA ARG A 23 0.18 -30.57 10.81
C ARG A 23 0.15 -30.14 9.34
N LEU A 24 0.82 -29.04 8.99
CA LEU A 24 0.91 -28.55 7.61
C LEU A 24 1.57 -29.59 6.67
N VAL A 25 2.67 -30.21 7.09
CA VAL A 25 3.32 -31.28 6.30
C VAL A 25 2.38 -32.48 6.11
N ALA A 26 1.67 -32.90 7.15
CA ALA A 26 0.72 -34.01 7.06
C ALA A 26 -0.44 -33.69 6.10
N ALA A 27 -1.02 -32.48 6.17
CA ALA A 27 -2.09 -32.04 5.28
C ALA A 27 -1.64 -32.00 3.80
N ILE A 28 -0.46 -31.41 3.51
CA ILE A 28 0.11 -31.39 2.14
C ILE A 28 0.37 -32.80 1.61
N GLN A 29 0.68 -33.77 2.47
CA GLN A 29 0.87 -35.17 2.09
C GLN A 29 -0.44 -35.95 1.88
N GLN A 30 -1.53 -35.55 2.54
CA GLN A 30 -2.86 -36.18 2.40
C GLN A 30 -3.58 -35.84 1.08
N ASP A 31 -3.19 -34.76 0.40
CA ASP A 31 -3.74 -34.26 -0.87
C ASP A 31 -3.53 -35.20 -2.10
N ALA A 32 -3.34 -36.51 -1.89
CA ALA A 32 -3.08 -37.49 -2.95
C ALA A 32 -4.33 -37.87 -3.78
N ALA A 33 -5.52 -37.35 -3.44
CA ALA A 33 -6.78 -37.66 -4.10
C ALA A 33 -7.06 -36.77 -5.33
N VAL A 34 -7.98 -37.21 -6.20
CA VAL A 34 -8.42 -36.45 -7.39
C VAL A 34 -9.35 -35.30 -7.03
N ASN A 35 -10.12 -35.43 -5.94
CA ASN A 35 -10.83 -34.35 -5.27
C ASN A 35 -10.35 -34.32 -3.81
N PRO A 36 -9.89 -33.18 -3.27
CA PRO A 36 -9.59 -33.04 -1.84
C PRO A 36 -10.87 -33.14 -1.01
N SER A 37 -10.77 -33.62 0.24
CA SER A 37 -11.93 -33.68 1.14
C SER A 37 -12.23 -32.31 1.74
N GLN A 38 -13.50 -32.09 2.10
CA GLN A 38 -13.92 -30.89 2.84
C GLN A 38 -13.20 -30.78 4.20
N GLU A 39 -12.85 -31.93 4.81
CA GLU A 39 -12.05 -32.04 6.02
C GLU A 39 -10.62 -31.50 5.83
N LEU A 40 -9.98 -31.80 4.69
CA LEU A 40 -8.63 -31.31 4.37
C LEU A 40 -8.61 -29.79 4.18
N ALA A 41 -9.62 -29.23 3.50
CA ALA A 41 -9.77 -27.78 3.38
C ALA A 41 -9.97 -27.11 4.76
N GLN A 42 -10.80 -27.70 5.63
CA GLN A 42 -11.04 -27.21 6.99
C GLN A 42 -9.79 -27.26 7.88
N GLU A 43 -9.00 -28.32 7.83
CA GLU A 43 -7.73 -28.40 8.57
C GLU A 43 -6.69 -27.40 8.04
N LEU A 44 -6.60 -27.20 6.72
CA LEU A 44 -5.71 -26.20 6.14
C LEU A 44 -6.12 -24.77 6.52
N ASP A 45 -7.41 -24.43 6.49
CA ASP A 45 -7.90 -23.12 6.94
C ASP A 45 -7.73 -22.92 8.46
N ALA A 46 -7.86 -23.98 9.27
CA ALA A 46 -7.54 -23.94 10.70
C ALA A 46 -6.04 -23.69 10.94
N ILE A 47 -5.15 -24.31 10.16
CA ILE A 47 -3.70 -24.07 10.21
C ILE A 47 -3.37 -22.61 9.84
N VAL A 48 -4.01 -22.05 8.81
CA VAL A 48 -3.85 -20.63 8.42
C VAL A 48 -4.28 -19.69 9.56
N ALA A 49 -5.42 -19.96 10.21
CA ALA A 49 -5.91 -19.14 11.33
C ALA A 49 -5.00 -19.21 12.57
N GLU A 50 -4.49 -20.39 12.90
CA GLU A 50 -3.54 -20.58 14.01
C GLU A 50 -2.18 -19.92 13.71
N ALA A 51 -1.70 -20.02 12.47
CA ALA A 51 -0.49 -19.34 12.00
C ALA A 51 -0.62 -17.81 12.08
N HIS A 52 -1.76 -17.26 11.66
CA HIS A 52 -2.06 -15.82 11.77
C HIS A 52 -2.05 -15.34 13.21
N THR A 53 -2.67 -16.10 14.11
CA THR A 53 -2.71 -15.79 15.56
C THR A 53 -1.30 -15.72 16.16
N ASN A 54 -0.42 -16.68 15.81
CA ASN A 54 0.96 -16.70 16.29
C ASN A 54 1.86 -15.64 15.61
N LEU A 55 1.56 -15.26 14.37
CA LEU A 55 2.21 -14.16 13.64
C LEU A 55 1.92 -12.80 14.29
N ALA A 56 0.69 -12.58 14.76
CA ALA A 56 0.32 -11.38 15.51
C ALA A 56 0.91 -11.37 16.94
N ALA A 57 1.00 -12.54 17.59
CA ALA A 57 1.46 -12.66 18.97
C ALA A 57 2.98 -12.74 19.17
N THR A 58 3.78 -12.94 18.11
CA THR A 58 5.23 -13.19 18.24
C THR A 58 6.07 -12.58 17.11
N SER A 59 7.35 -12.32 17.37
CA SER A 59 8.32 -11.80 16.39
C SER A 59 9.04 -12.89 15.57
N LEU A 60 8.64 -14.16 15.69
CA LEU A 60 9.32 -15.27 15.03
C LEU A 60 9.02 -15.31 13.53
N ARG A 61 10.05 -15.10 12.69
CA ARG A 61 9.93 -15.08 11.22
C ARG A 61 9.34 -16.37 10.63
N CYS A 62 9.43 -17.52 11.31
CA CYS A 62 8.85 -18.78 10.79
C CYS A 62 7.33 -18.69 10.60
N TRP A 63 6.59 -17.92 11.41
CA TRP A 63 5.12 -17.85 11.26
C TRP A 63 4.70 -17.15 9.96
N ARG A 64 5.50 -16.19 9.47
CA ARG A 64 5.28 -15.61 8.15
C ARG A 64 5.43 -16.66 7.05
N ARG A 65 6.48 -17.49 7.10
CA ARG A 65 6.66 -18.60 6.15
C ARG A 65 5.56 -19.66 6.29
N LEU A 66 5.17 -20.03 7.50
CA LEU A 66 4.14 -21.04 7.75
C LEU A 66 2.77 -20.57 7.24
N TYR A 67 2.41 -19.32 7.52
CA TYR A 67 1.20 -18.70 6.98
C TYR A 67 1.21 -18.67 5.44
N THR A 68 2.33 -18.28 4.80
CA THR A 68 2.48 -18.33 3.34
C THR A 68 2.25 -19.75 2.80
N ASP A 69 2.95 -20.74 3.33
CA ASP A 69 2.92 -22.12 2.82
C ASP A 69 1.57 -22.80 3.09
N ALA A 70 0.91 -22.48 4.22
CA ALA A 70 -0.44 -22.93 4.55
C ALA A 70 -1.52 -22.29 3.67
N SER A 71 -1.42 -20.98 3.38
CA SER A 71 -2.37 -20.29 2.49
C SER A 71 -2.26 -20.79 1.04
N ILE A 72 -1.05 -21.07 0.54
CA ILE A 72 -0.88 -21.73 -0.77
C ILE A 72 -1.50 -23.13 -0.74
N ALA A 73 -1.27 -23.92 0.31
CA ALA A 73 -1.83 -25.26 0.43
C ALA A 73 -3.38 -25.25 0.48
N SER A 74 -3.99 -24.34 1.25
CA SER A 74 -5.45 -24.16 1.27
C SER A 74 -5.99 -23.73 -0.09
N ALA A 75 -5.32 -22.78 -0.77
CA ALA A 75 -5.75 -22.32 -2.08
C ALA A 75 -5.81 -23.45 -3.13
N LEU A 76 -4.89 -24.41 -3.09
CA LEU A 76 -4.89 -25.57 -3.99
C LEU A 76 -6.08 -26.53 -3.82
N VAL A 77 -6.80 -26.46 -2.68
CA VAL A 77 -8.01 -27.25 -2.41
C VAL A 77 -9.30 -26.41 -2.39
N SER A 78 -9.20 -25.13 -2.75
CA SER A 78 -10.29 -24.14 -2.66
C SER A 78 -10.98 -23.89 -4.02
N THR A 79 -12.12 -23.20 -4.01
CA THR A 79 -12.78 -22.75 -5.26
C THR A 79 -11.96 -21.65 -5.96
N PRO A 80 -12.07 -21.43 -7.28
CA PRO A 80 -11.22 -20.46 -8.01
C PRO A 80 -11.10 -19.07 -7.37
N LEU A 81 -12.21 -18.47 -6.90
CA LEU A 81 -12.19 -17.14 -6.29
C LEU A 81 -11.63 -17.15 -4.86
N ASP A 82 -11.98 -18.16 -4.06
CA ASP A 82 -11.47 -18.35 -2.70
C ASP A 82 -9.96 -18.67 -2.69
N ALA A 83 -9.50 -19.46 -3.66
CA ALA A 83 -8.09 -19.75 -3.90
C ALA A 83 -7.30 -18.48 -4.20
N ILE A 84 -7.80 -17.61 -5.09
CA ILE A 84 -7.15 -16.32 -5.38
C ILE A 84 -7.15 -15.41 -4.13
N ALA A 85 -8.25 -15.34 -3.38
CA ALA A 85 -8.31 -14.54 -2.16
C ALA A 85 -7.31 -15.01 -1.07
N LYS A 86 -7.16 -16.33 -0.89
CA LYS A 86 -6.18 -16.95 0.00
C LYS A 86 -4.73 -16.72 -0.45
N LEU A 87 -4.49 -16.73 -1.77
CA LEU A 87 -3.20 -16.44 -2.38
C LEU A 87 -2.80 -14.96 -2.22
N ASP A 88 -3.73 -14.02 -2.42
CA ASP A 88 -3.50 -12.59 -2.14
C ASP A 88 -3.28 -12.34 -0.64
N ALA A 89 -4.03 -13.00 0.24
CA ALA A 89 -3.83 -12.89 1.69
C ALA A 89 -2.40 -13.30 2.11
N ALA A 90 -1.80 -14.30 1.45
CA ALA A 90 -0.38 -14.65 1.65
C ALA A 90 0.59 -13.52 1.24
N ILE A 91 0.27 -12.72 0.21
CA ILE A 91 1.07 -11.54 -0.12
C ILE A 91 0.82 -10.41 0.90
N ILE A 92 -0.44 -10.16 1.27
CA ILE A 92 -0.84 -9.07 2.18
C ILE A 92 -0.26 -9.24 3.59
N VAL A 93 -0.45 -10.42 4.20
CA VAL A 93 -0.27 -10.64 5.64
C VAL A 93 1.17 -11.05 5.99
N SER A 94 1.78 -11.93 5.19
CA SER A 94 3.14 -12.45 5.43
C SER A 94 4.19 -11.90 4.46
N GLY A 95 3.81 -11.11 3.45
CA GLY A 95 4.71 -10.62 2.41
C GLY A 95 5.17 -11.72 1.45
N ALA A 96 4.36 -12.78 1.27
CA ALA A 96 4.71 -13.99 0.54
C ALA A 96 6.06 -14.60 1.00
N ALA A 97 6.35 -14.54 2.30
CA ALA A 97 7.64 -14.92 2.86
C ALA A 97 8.04 -16.36 2.50
N GLY A 98 9.19 -16.52 1.83
CA GLY A 98 9.80 -17.78 1.42
C GLY A 98 10.42 -17.67 0.02
N GLU A 99 11.56 -18.33 -0.20
CA GLU A 99 12.25 -18.28 -1.50
C GLU A 99 11.35 -18.83 -2.62
N GLY A 100 11.18 -18.04 -3.70
CA GLY A 100 10.30 -18.36 -4.83
C GLY A 100 8.79 -18.44 -4.52
N ARG A 101 8.35 -18.09 -3.29
CA ARG A 101 6.93 -18.19 -2.91
C ARG A 101 6.07 -17.12 -3.57
N LEU A 102 6.57 -15.89 -3.72
CA LEU A 102 5.87 -14.82 -4.43
C LEU A 102 5.61 -15.19 -5.90
N ASP A 103 6.64 -15.63 -6.62
CA ASP A 103 6.50 -16.05 -8.03
C ASP A 103 5.51 -17.21 -8.19
N LEU A 104 5.57 -18.20 -7.28
CA LEU A 104 4.65 -19.32 -7.26
C LEU A 104 3.19 -18.87 -7.01
N ILE A 105 2.97 -17.94 -6.09
CA ILE A 105 1.65 -17.37 -5.81
C ILE A 105 1.11 -16.64 -7.05
N LEU A 106 1.93 -15.82 -7.71
CA LEU A 106 1.53 -15.04 -8.88
C LEU A 106 1.22 -15.94 -10.10
N ASP A 107 2.03 -16.98 -10.35
CA ASP A 107 1.78 -17.99 -11.38
C ASP A 107 0.49 -18.79 -11.10
N LEU A 108 0.21 -19.14 -9.83
CA LEU A 108 -1.05 -19.79 -9.45
C LEU A 108 -2.26 -18.87 -9.69
N ILE A 109 -2.22 -17.62 -9.24
CA ILE A 109 -3.28 -16.62 -9.48
C ILE A 109 -3.54 -16.50 -10.99
N GLN A 110 -2.50 -16.30 -11.80
CA GLN A 110 -2.63 -16.14 -13.25
C GLN A 110 -3.29 -17.36 -13.92
N ARG A 111 -2.90 -18.59 -13.54
CA ARG A 111 -3.50 -19.83 -14.07
C ARG A 111 -4.98 -19.96 -13.74
N ILE A 112 -5.39 -19.57 -12.54
CA ILE A 112 -6.80 -19.63 -12.11
C ILE A 112 -7.62 -18.57 -12.87
N GLN A 113 -7.09 -17.36 -13.01
CA GLN A 113 -7.76 -16.23 -13.68
C GLN A 113 -8.02 -16.42 -15.17
N GLN A 114 -7.22 -17.25 -15.85
CA GLN A 114 -7.42 -17.64 -17.26
C GLN A 114 -8.76 -18.35 -17.54
N THR A 115 -9.58 -18.60 -16.52
CA THR A 115 -10.92 -19.21 -16.63
C THR A 115 -12.09 -18.20 -16.66
N ILE A 116 -11.85 -16.88 -16.64
CA ILE A 116 -12.85 -15.81 -16.39
C ILE A 116 -12.62 -14.57 -17.33
N SER A 117 -13.54 -13.59 -17.48
CA SER A 117 -13.42 -12.46 -18.46
C SER A 117 -14.06 -11.09 -18.05
N PRO A 118 -13.65 -9.90 -18.60
CA PRO A 118 -14.01 -8.53 -18.12
C PRO A 118 -14.56 -7.48 -19.16
N PHE A 119 -14.98 -6.24 -18.75
CA PHE A 119 -15.38 -5.06 -19.61
C PHE A 119 -15.21 -3.64 -18.93
N VAL A 120 -15.75 -2.49 -19.48
CA VAL A 120 -15.10 -1.11 -19.56
C VAL A 120 -15.83 0.22 -19.03
N ASP A 121 -15.08 1.33 -18.73
CA ASP A 121 -15.31 2.64 -17.97
C ASP A 121 -15.22 4.01 -18.78
N VAL A 122 -15.57 5.21 -18.20
CA VAL A 122 -15.31 6.64 -18.65
C VAL A 122 -15.40 7.74 -17.50
N LYS A 123 -14.77 8.94 -17.64
CA LYS A 123 -14.27 9.91 -16.58
C LYS A 123 -14.93 11.35 -16.43
N THR A 124 -14.45 12.16 -15.44
CA THR A 124 -14.84 13.57 -15.09
C THR A 124 -13.68 14.52 -14.57
N PRO A 125 -13.90 15.85 -14.31
CA PRO A 125 -12.93 16.92 -13.85
C PRO A 125 -13.30 17.62 -12.48
N HIS A 126 -12.75 18.73 -11.88
CA HIS A 126 -11.51 19.59 -11.75
C HIS A 126 -11.83 20.74 -10.70
N ASP A 127 -11.01 21.62 -10.05
CA ASP A 127 -9.58 21.82 -9.67
C ASP A 127 -9.40 23.08 -8.71
N SER A 128 -8.80 23.02 -7.48
CA SER A 128 -8.31 24.20 -6.64
C SER A 128 -7.71 23.81 -5.25
N GLU A 129 -6.85 24.53 -4.47
CA GLU A 129 -5.75 25.54 -4.62
C GLU A 129 -5.10 25.84 -3.21
N GLY A 130 -4.04 26.70 -3.03
CA GLY A 130 -3.46 27.07 -1.69
C GLY A 130 -2.04 27.72 -1.63
N ASN A 131 -1.56 28.06 -0.42
CA ASN A 131 -0.26 28.74 -0.11
C ASN A 131 0.96 27.83 -0.39
N PRO A 132 1.96 28.16 -1.25
CA PRO A 132 2.72 27.15 -2.03
C PRO A 132 3.95 26.48 -1.38
N ILE A 133 4.07 25.16 -1.55
CA ILE A 133 5.34 24.39 -1.49
C ILE A 133 6.24 24.75 -2.69
N THR A 134 7.57 24.81 -2.48
CA THR A 134 8.58 25.09 -3.51
C THR A 134 8.45 24.16 -4.73
N VAL A 135 8.32 24.74 -5.92
CA VAL A 135 8.41 24.01 -7.20
C VAL A 135 9.79 24.27 -7.82
N LEU A 136 10.54 23.22 -8.18
CA LEU A 136 11.79 23.38 -8.92
C LEU A 136 11.50 23.40 -10.43
N ALA A 137 12.18 24.29 -11.17
CA ALA A 137 11.97 24.47 -12.61
C ALA A 137 12.46 23.30 -13.47
N ALA A 138 13.29 22.42 -12.91
CA ALA A 138 13.77 21.18 -13.53
C ALA A 138 14.16 20.17 -12.44
N PRO A 139 14.18 18.86 -12.74
CA PRO A 139 14.74 17.84 -11.84
C PRO A 139 16.21 18.16 -11.47
N PRO A 140 16.58 18.25 -10.17
CA PRO A 140 17.96 18.44 -9.77
C PRO A 140 18.81 17.20 -10.12
N SER A 141 20.10 17.39 -10.41
CA SER A 141 21.02 16.25 -10.49
C SER A 141 21.16 15.57 -9.13
N LEU A 142 21.47 14.28 -9.10
CA LEU A 142 21.64 13.51 -7.85
C LEU A 142 22.61 14.21 -6.87
N ALA A 143 23.72 14.75 -7.38
CA ALA A 143 24.69 15.52 -6.59
C ALA A 143 24.13 16.85 -6.04
N ALA A 144 23.24 17.54 -6.77
CA ALA A 144 22.57 18.75 -6.28
C ALA A 144 21.52 18.41 -5.21
N PHE A 145 20.79 17.31 -5.38
CA PHE A 145 19.88 16.76 -4.38
C PHE A 145 20.63 16.37 -3.08
N GLN A 146 21.68 15.55 -3.18
CA GLN A 146 22.51 15.12 -2.05
C GLN A 146 23.22 16.27 -1.32
N SER A 147 23.63 17.33 -2.01
CA SER A 147 24.33 18.46 -1.36
C SER A 147 23.38 19.54 -0.82
N ARG A 148 22.24 19.76 -1.46
CA ARG A 148 21.36 20.91 -1.19
C ARG A 148 19.88 20.55 -1.08
N GLU A 149 19.27 20.00 -2.13
CA GLU A 149 17.79 20.03 -2.21
C GLU A 149 17.08 19.08 -1.23
N HIS A 150 17.74 18.01 -0.76
CA HIS A 150 17.15 17.07 0.21
C HIS A 150 16.73 17.69 1.57
N LYS A 151 17.11 18.95 1.83
CA LYS A 151 16.89 19.61 3.14
C LYS A 151 15.49 20.16 3.32
N HIS A 152 14.74 20.31 2.23
CA HIS A 152 13.40 20.91 2.21
C HIS A 152 12.49 20.14 1.24
N PRO A 153 11.17 20.12 1.46
CA PRO A 153 10.26 19.53 0.49
C PRO A 153 10.22 20.37 -0.79
N PHE A 154 10.10 19.69 -1.92
CA PHE A 154 10.00 20.32 -3.23
C PHE A 154 9.14 19.49 -4.19
N ILE A 155 8.55 20.16 -5.18
CA ILE A 155 7.75 19.54 -6.23
C ILE A 155 8.47 19.64 -7.57
N LEU A 156 8.50 18.53 -8.31
CA LEU A 156 8.85 18.43 -9.72
C LEU A 156 7.56 18.24 -10.51
N ARG A 157 7.10 19.28 -11.19
CA ARG A 157 5.85 19.22 -11.97
C ARG A 157 6.01 18.33 -13.20
N ALA A 158 5.01 17.50 -13.47
CA ALA A 158 5.00 16.55 -14.58
C ALA A 158 6.24 15.62 -14.67
N TYR A 159 6.94 15.36 -13.55
CA TYR A 159 8.11 14.48 -13.49
C TYR A 159 7.86 13.09 -14.10
N ALA A 160 6.69 12.51 -13.82
CA ALA A 160 6.29 11.18 -14.24
C ALA A 160 5.38 11.16 -15.49
N HIS A 161 5.34 12.23 -16.28
CA HIS A 161 4.44 12.33 -17.45
C HIS A 161 4.67 11.24 -18.52
N HIS A 162 5.84 10.63 -18.56
CA HIS A 162 6.22 9.56 -19.48
C HIS A 162 5.89 8.16 -18.95
N TRP A 163 5.42 8.03 -17.70
CA TRP A 163 5.06 6.72 -17.14
C TRP A 163 3.88 6.11 -17.93
N PRO A 164 3.94 4.81 -18.26
CA PRO A 164 2.81 4.07 -18.81
C PRO A 164 1.52 4.25 -17.99
N ALA A 165 1.64 4.30 -16.66
CA ALA A 165 0.54 4.55 -15.71
C ALA A 165 -0.28 5.84 -15.98
N LEU A 166 0.29 6.81 -16.69
CA LEU A 166 -0.37 8.05 -17.10
C LEU A 166 -0.66 8.14 -18.61
N THR A 167 -0.17 7.18 -19.41
CA THR A 167 -0.19 7.25 -20.88
C THR A 167 -0.91 6.04 -21.51
N ASP A 168 -0.20 5.05 -22.06
CA ASP A 168 -0.78 3.91 -22.78
C ASP A 168 -1.44 2.88 -21.84
N ARG A 169 -0.97 2.80 -20.59
CA ARG A 169 -1.44 1.92 -19.52
C ARG A 169 -2.07 2.72 -18.38
N SER A 170 -2.95 3.66 -18.76
CA SER A 170 -3.57 4.66 -17.88
C SER A 170 -4.33 4.05 -16.69
N TRP A 171 -3.78 4.19 -15.47
CA TRP A 171 -4.41 3.79 -14.20
C TRP A 171 -5.70 4.55 -13.89
N ALA A 172 -6.00 5.61 -14.65
CA ALA A 172 -7.23 6.37 -14.50
C ALA A 172 -8.47 5.67 -15.10
N SER A 173 -8.30 4.59 -15.90
CA SER A 173 -9.37 3.66 -16.25
C SER A 173 -9.43 2.56 -15.19
N THR A 174 -10.60 2.33 -14.60
CA THR A 174 -10.77 1.21 -13.65
C THR A 174 -10.74 -0.16 -14.34
N ASP A 175 -10.90 -0.22 -15.66
CA ASP A 175 -10.85 -1.46 -16.45
C ASP A 175 -9.43 -1.88 -16.77
N TYR A 176 -8.53 -0.91 -16.99
CA TYR A 176 -7.11 -1.22 -17.05
C TYR A 176 -6.71 -1.91 -15.73
N LEU A 177 -7.14 -1.34 -14.58
CA LEU A 177 -6.93 -1.95 -13.27
C LEU A 177 -7.60 -3.33 -13.13
N ARG A 178 -8.87 -3.51 -13.56
CA ARG A 178 -9.55 -4.83 -13.58
C ARG A 178 -8.84 -5.85 -14.46
N ALA A 179 -8.38 -5.45 -15.64
CA ALA A 179 -7.78 -6.31 -16.64
C ALA A 179 -6.38 -6.80 -16.24
N VAL A 180 -5.56 -5.94 -15.63
CA VAL A 180 -4.23 -6.34 -15.13
C VAL A 180 -4.27 -6.97 -13.74
N ALA A 181 -5.30 -6.68 -12.94
CA ALA A 181 -5.56 -7.42 -11.71
C ALA A 181 -6.05 -8.84 -11.98
N GLY A 182 -6.94 -8.97 -12.95
CA GLY A 182 -7.80 -10.12 -13.17
C GLY A 182 -8.86 -10.28 -12.06
N PRO A 183 -9.81 -11.22 -12.23
CA PRO A 183 -10.90 -11.44 -11.30
C PRO A 183 -10.47 -12.16 -10.01
N GLY A 184 -11.30 -12.08 -8.97
CA GLY A 184 -11.12 -12.79 -7.69
C GLY A 184 -10.09 -12.19 -6.73
N ARG A 185 -9.31 -11.17 -7.16
CA ARG A 185 -8.29 -10.53 -6.33
C ARG A 185 -8.88 -9.80 -5.14
N VAL A 186 -8.17 -9.79 -4.02
CA VAL A 186 -8.55 -9.03 -2.82
C VAL A 186 -7.48 -8.02 -2.42
N VAL A 187 -7.91 -6.91 -1.82
CA VAL A 187 -7.04 -5.84 -1.31
C VAL A 187 -7.46 -5.45 0.11
N PRO A 188 -6.52 -4.98 0.97
CA PRO A 188 -6.87 -4.30 2.20
C PRO A 188 -7.42 -2.90 1.88
N VAL A 189 -8.52 -2.54 2.54
CA VAL A 189 -9.05 -1.18 2.56
C VAL A 189 -9.34 -0.75 3.99
N GLU A 190 -9.04 0.51 4.27
CA GLU A 190 -9.61 1.24 5.40
C GLU A 190 -11.07 1.58 5.11
N VAL A 191 -11.88 1.57 6.16
CA VAL A 191 -13.32 1.81 6.15
C VAL A 191 -13.62 2.81 7.25
N GLY A 192 -13.84 4.07 6.87
CA GLY A 192 -13.93 5.21 7.79
C GLY A 192 -13.36 6.48 7.14
N ARG A 193 -13.61 7.65 7.75
CA ARG A 193 -13.13 8.95 7.21
C ARG A 193 -11.76 9.38 7.71
N ASP A 194 -11.39 8.93 8.90
CA ASP A 194 -10.18 9.29 9.63
C ASP A 194 -9.72 8.05 10.42
N TYR A 195 -8.44 7.72 10.44
CA TYR A 195 -7.92 6.58 11.21
C TYR A 195 -7.82 6.85 12.73
N ARG A 196 -8.13 8.07 13.16
CA ARG A 196 -8.10 8.51 14.57
C ARG A 196 -9.43 8.27 15.31
N THR A 197 -10.50 7.81 14.64
CA THR A 197 -11.85 7.69 15.22
C THR A 197 -12.33 6.25 15.41
N ASP A 198 -13.18 6.03 16.41
CA ASP A 198 -13.65 4.69 16.84
C ASP A 198 -14.49 3.93 15.77
N ASP A 199 -14.96 4.61 14.71
CA ASP A 199 -15.69 4.01 13.59
C ASP A 199 -14.77 3.42 12.49
N TRP A 200 -13.46 3.69 12.55
CA TRP A 200 -12.49 3.20 11.57
C TRP A 200 -12.22 1.70 11.72
N SER A 201 -12.07 1.00 10.60
CA SER A 201 -11.63 -0.40 10.56
C SER A 201 -10.91 -0.74 9.26
N GLN A 202 -10.07 -1.78 9.27
CA GLN A 202 -9.49 -2.37 8.05
C GLN A 202 -10.17 -3.69 7.70
N LYS A 203 -10.41 -3.93 6.40
CA LYS A 203 -11.05 -5.13 5.87
C LYS A 203 -10.39 -5.57 4.57
N LEU A 204 -10.40 -6.87 4.29
CA LEU A 204 -10.12 -7.38 2.94
C LEU A 204 -11.40 -7.35 2.12
N VAL A 205 -11.34 -6.78 0.92
CA VAL A 205 -12.45 -6.70 -0.04
C VAL A 205 -12.00 -7.14 -1.42
N LEU A 206 -12.93 -7.63 -2.25
CA LEU A 206 -12.65 -7.88 -3.67
C LEU A 206 -12.25 -6.58 -4.36
N PHE A 207 -11.15 -6.61 -5.13
CA PHE A 207 -10.63 -5.42 -5.80
C PHE A 207 -11.63 -4.84 -6.80
N ASP A 208 -12.38 -5.69 -7.52
CA ASP A 208 -13.46 -5.23 -8.41
C ASP A 208 -14.61 -4.53 -7.65
N THR A 209 -15.02 -5.05 -6.49
CA THR A 209 -16.01 -4.37 -5.62
C THR A 209 -15.50 -3.02 -5.14
N PHE A 210 -14.21 -2.93 -4.80
CA PHE A 210 -13.59 -1.65 -4.43
C PHE A 210 -13.55 -0.67 -5.61
N LEU A 211 -13.12 -1.11 -6.80
CA LEU A 211 -13.12 -0.26 -8.01
C LEU A 211 -14.55 0.20 -8.39
N ALA A 212 -15.55 -0.67 -8.29
CA ALA A 212 -16.95 -0.31 -8.52
C ALA A 212 -17.46 0.75 -7.52
N ALA A 213 -17.01 0.71 -6.26
CA ALA A 213 -17.28 1.78 -5.29
C ALA A 213 -16.58 3.11 -5.64
N LEU A 214 -15.42 3.07 -6.33
CA LEU A 214 -14.73 4.26 -6.85
C LEU A 214 -15.28 4.79 -8.19
N ASP A 215 -16.07 4.00 -8.90
CA ASP A 215 -16.84 4.40 -10.10
C ASP A 215 -18.24 4.94 -9.73
N SER A 216 -18.72 4.66 -8.52
CA SER A 216 -20.05 5.03 -8.02
C SER A 216 -20.12 6.46 -7.48
N THR A 217 -21.31 7.07 -7.51
CA THR A 217 -21.58 8.32 -6.78
C THR A 217 -21.46 8.10 -5.27
N PRO A 218 -20.80 8.99 -4.49
CA PRO A 218 -20.68 8.83 -3.04
C PRO A 218 -22.05 8.75 -2.36
N ASP A 219 -22.32 7.62 -1.71
CA ASP A 219 -23.45 7.43 -0.80
C ASP A 219 -23.11 8.05 0.56
N ALA A 220 -24.06 8.80 1.13
CA ALA A 220 -23.88 9.44 2.43
C ALA A 220 -24.05 8.45 3.60
N GLU A 221 -24.73 7.31 3.38
CA GLU A 221 -24.95 6.28 4.40
C GLU A 221 -23.83 5.23 4.45
N GLN A 222 -22.92 5.22 3.47
CA GLN A 222 -21.80 4.28 3.42
C GLN A 222 -20.46 4.95 3.79
N PRO A 223 -19.62 4.33 4.64
CA PRO A 223 -18.28 4.83 4.93
C PRO A 223 -17.40 4.73 3.67
N PRO A 224 -16.53 5.72 3.40
CA PRO A 224 -15.63 5.64 2.26
C PRO A 224 -14.61 4.50 2.46
N LEU A 225 -14.24 3.88 1.34
CA LEU A 225 -13.19 2.86 1.27
C LEU A 225 -11.89 3.52 0.79
N TYR A 226 -10.79 3.30 1.50
CA TYR A 226 -9.47 3.86 1.13
C TYR A 226 -8.39 2.77 1.19
N LEU A 227 -7.78 2.48 0.04
CA LEU A 227 -6.60 1.63 -0.04
C LEU A 227 -5.39 2.54 0.27
N ALA A 228 -5.02 2.59 1.54
CA ALA A 228 -3.94 3.40 2.08
C ALA A 228 -2.67 2.57 2.32
N GLN A 229 -1.50 3.20 2.19
CA GLN A 229 -0.20 2.71 2.66
C GLN A 229 0.16 1.25 2.28
N HIS A 230 -0.38 0.73 1.17
CA HIS A 230 -0.33 -0.70 0.86
C HIS A 230 0.64 -1.00 -0.27
N SER A 231 1.47 -2.04 -0.14
CA SER A 231 2.47 -2.45 -1.14
C SER A 231 1.86 -3.20 -2.34
N LEU A 232 0.78 -2.63 -2.90
CA LEU A 232 -0.05 -3.13 -4.00
C LEU A 232 0.75 -3.64 -5.20
N LEU A 233 1.86 -2.99 -5.54
CA LEU A 233 2.67 -3.34 -6.71
C LEU A 233 3.38 -4.70 -6.59
N MET A 234 3.46 -5.27 -5.37
CA MET A 234 3.89 -6.66 -5.14
C MET A 234 2.81 -7.69 -5.52
N GLN A 235 1.53 -7.33 -5.38
CA GLN A 235 0.40 -8.16 -5.84
C GLN A 235 0.17 -8.03 -7.35
N PHE A 236 0.51 -6.87 -7.91
CA PHE A 236 0.21 -6.50 -9.29
C PHE A 236 1.49 -6.13 -10.05
N PRO A 237 2.34 -7.11 -10.44
CA PRO A 237 3.58 -6.85 -11.18
C PRO A 237 3.38 -6.09 -12.50
N ALA A 238 2.22 -6.23 -13.14
CA ALA A 238 1.85 -5.42 -14.30
C ALA A 238 1.82 -3.92 -13.96
N LEU A 239 1.18 -3.53 -12.83
CA LEU A 239 1.23 -2.17 -12.31
C LEU A 239 2.66 -1.77 -11.92
N ARG A 240 3.47 -2.67 -11.34
CA ARG A 240 4.89 -2.38 -11.07
C ARG A 240 5.67 -2.04 -12.35
N ALA A 241 5.30 -2.61 -13.49
CA ALA A 241 5.87 -2.34 -14.81
C ALA A 241 5.26 -1.12 -15.54
N ASP A 242 4.35 -0.38 -14.88
CA ASP A 242 3.78 0.88 -15.39
C ASP A 242 4.47 2.13 -14.82
N ILE A 243 5.40 1.96 -13.88
CA ILE A 243 6.09 3.05 -13.17
C ILE A 243 7.60 2.82 -13.09
N GLU A 244 8.33 3.92 -12.90
CA GLU A 244 9.78 3.91 -12.62
C GLU A 244 10.04 4.27 -11.16
N VAL A 245 11.23 3.95 -10.66
CA VAL A 245 11.69 4.38 -9.33
C VAL A 245 12.61 5.60 -9.52
N PRO A 246 12.35 6.75 -8.90
CA PRO A 246 13.19 7.93 -9.05
C PRO A 246 14.61 7.69 -8.51
N ASP A 247 15.66 8.06 -9.26
CA ASP A 247 17.08 7.92 -8.85
C ASP A 247 17.38 8.48 -7.45
N TYR A 248 16.59 9.48 -7.01
CA TYR A 248 16.70 10.10 -5.69
C TYR A 248 16.55 9.13 -4.52
N VAL A 249 15.85 7.99 -4.68
CA VAL A 249 15.72 7.01 -3.59
C VAL A 249 17.02 6.27 -3.29
N TYR A 250 17.95 6.24 -4.26
CA TYR A 250 19.27 5.63 -4.13
C TYR A 250 20.35 6.64 -3.70
N ALA A 251 19.94 7.85 -3.31
CA ALA A 251 20.84 8.87 -2.78
C ALA A 251 21.34 8.50 -1.38
N ASP A 252 22.66 8.46 -1.19
CA ASP A 252 23.26 8.51 0.14
C ASP A 252 22.99 9.90 0.74
N LEU A 253 22.23 9.93 1.84
CA LEU A 253 21.73 11.15 2.50
C LEU A 253 22.01 11.08 4.02
N PRO A 254 22.35 12.21 4.67
CA PRO A 254 22.49 12.25 6.13
C PRO A 254 21.16 11.96 6.83
N ARG A 255 21.05 10.77 7.44
CA ARG A 255 19.82 10.31 8.11
C ARG A 255 19.67 10.90 9.52
N PRO A 256 18.51 11.49 9.87
CA PRO A 256 18.20 11.89 11.25
C PRO A 256 18.17 10.69 12.23
N PRO A 257 18.33 10.91 13.55
CA PRO A 257 18.10 9.87 14.55
C PRO A 257 16.70 9.26 14.42
N GLY A 258 16.62 7.92 14.40
CA GLY A 258 15.37 7.19 14.16
C GLY A 258 15.04 6.93 12.68
N CYS A 259 15.68 7.63 11.74
CA CYS A 259 15.55 7.35 10.31
C CYS A 259 16.53 6.24 9.89
N ALA A 260 16.10 4.99 10.04
CA ALA A 260 16.74 3.84 9.41
C ALA A 260 16.16 3.63 8.00
N PRO A 261 16.95 3.16 7.01
CA PRO A 261 16.38 2.66 5.76
C PRO A 261 15.44 1.47 6.02
N PRO A 262 14.47 1.20 5.13
CA PRO A 262 13.67 -0.02 5.17
C PRO A 262 14.51 -1.29 5.27
N ALA A 263 14.06 -2.26 6.10
CA ALA A 263 14.83 -3.47 6.42
C ALA A 263 14.70 -4.61 5.38
N ASN A 264 14.46 -4.27 4.10
CA ASN A 264 14.46 -5.20 2.97
C ASN A 264 15.70 -4.96 2.09
N ASP A 265 15.96 -5.90 1.17
CA ASP A 265 17.24 -5.92 0.42
C ASP A 265 17.41 -4.72 -0.54
N GLU A 266 16.30 -4.15 -1.02
CA GLU A 266 16.30 -2.92 -1.83
C GLU A 266 16.42 -1.63 -1.00
N GLN A 267 16.27 -1.69 0.33
CA GLN A 267 16.13 -0.53 1.23
C GLN A 267 15.04 0.46 0.76
N LEU A 268 13.94 -0.08 0.25
CA LEU A 268 12.89 0.65 -0.46
C LEU A 268 11.52 0.03 -0.19
N VAL A 269 10.54 0.82 0.21
CA VAL A 269 9.13 0.38 0.30
C VAL A 269 8.27 1.24 -0.60
N ILE A 270 7.62 0.61 -1.59
CA ILE A 270 6.73 1.27 -2.54
C ILE A 270 5.28 0.98 -2.12
N ASN A 271 4.54 2.02 -1.73
CA ASN A 271 3.15 1.94 -1.31
C ASN A 271 2.22 2.69 -2.27
N ALA A 272 1.04 2.11 -2.51
CA ALA A 272 -0.05 2.70 -3.26
C ALA A 272 -1.05 3.38 -2.33
N TRP A 273 -1.69 4.42 -2.86
CA TRP A 273 -2.73 5.20 -2.22
C TRP A 273 -3.86 5.42 -3.22
N LEU A 274 -4.94 4.63 -3.12
CA LEU A 274 -6.08 4.65 -4.04
C LEU A 274 -7.37 4.85 -3.25
N GLY A 275 -8.18 5.85 -3.60
CA GLY A 275 -9.43 6.16 -2.90
C GLY A 275 -10.31 7.20 -3.60
N PRO A 276 -11.53 7.44 -3.10
CA PRO A 276 -12.43 8.47 -3.61
C PRO A 276 -11.98 9.88 -3.21
N GLY A 277 -12.65 10.89 -3.77
CA GLY A 277 -12.51 12.27 -3.33
C GLY A 277 -12.95 12.43 -1.87
N GLY A 278 -12.26 13.30 -1.13
CA GLY A 278 -12.50 13.53 0.29
C GLY A 278 -11.80 12.55 1.25
N THR A 279 -11.04 11.56 0.76
CA THR A 279 -10.15 10.77 1.64
C THR A 279 -9.07 11.67 2.25
N ILE A 280 -8.91 11.62 3.57
CA ILE A 280 -7.90 12.38 4.31
C ILE A 280 -6.90 11.40 4.95
N SER A 281 -5.63 11.74 4.85
CA SER A 281 -4.58 11.23 5.74
C SER A 281 -4.20 12.40 6.66
N PRO A 282 -4.58 12.36 7.96
CA PRO A 282 -4.23 13.36 8.97
C PRO A 282 -2.75 13.75 9.02
N ALA A 283 -2.44 14.87 9.69
CA ALA A 283 -1.06 15.33 9.79
C ALA A 283 -0.19 14.38 10.62
N HIS A 284 0.85 13.80 10.02
CA HIS A 284 1.74 12.84 10.66
C HIS A 284 3.20 12.98 10.18
N THR A 285 4.11 12.20 10.78
CA THR A 285 5.53 12.12 10.40
C THR A 285 5.94 10.69 10.05
N ASP A 286 6.70 10.54 8.96
CA ASP A 286 7.33 9.28 8.55
C ASP A 286 8.79 9.21 9.06
N PRO A 287 9.28 8.01 9.43
CA PRO A 287 10.69 7.78 9.77
C PRO A 287 11.60 7.57 8.55
N TYR A 288 11.10 7.81 7.33
CA TYR A 288 11.81 7.59 6.06
C TYR A 288 11.91 8.88 5.24
N PHE A 289 12.84 8.95 4.29
CA PHE A 289 12.70 9.87 3.17
C PHE A 289 11.60 9.36 2.25
N ASN A 290 10.86 10.27 1.58
CA ASN A 290 9.71 9.88 0.77
C ASN A 290 9.68 10.64 -0.56
N THR A 291 9.52 9.94 -1.68
CA THR A 291 9.06 10.56 -2.95
C THR A 291 7.64 10.11 -3.25
N TYR A 292 6.73 11.07 -3.41
CA TYR A 292 5.30 10.86 -3.60
C TYR A 292 4.91 11.31 -5.01
N VAL A 293 4.44 10.39 -5.84
CA VAL A 293 4.01 10.66 -7.22
C VAL A 293 2.49 10.54 -7.34
N GLN A 294 1.84 11.59 -7.82
CA GLN A 294 0.41 11.58 -8.11
C GLN A 294 0.18 11.01 -9.52
N VAL A 295 -0.62 9.96 -9.66
CA VAL A 295 -0.85 9.25 -10.94
C VAL A 295 -2.23 9.54 -11.52
N VAL A 296 -3.27 9.54 -10.67
CA VAL A 296 -4.67 9.79 -11.07
C VAL A 296 -5.27 10.84 -10.16
N GLY A 297 -5.99 11.79 -10.74
CA GLY A 297 -6.70 12.83 -9.98
C GLY A 297 -5.76 13.77 -9.23
N ARG A 298 -6.28 14.42 -8.18
CA ARG A 298 -5.59 15.45 -7.40
C ARG A 298 -5.58 15.17 -5.91
N LYS A 299 -4.52 15.66 -5.25
CA LYS A 299 -4.37 15.63 -3.79
C LYS A 299 -3.87 16.98 -3.26
N THR A 300 -4.65 17.62 -2.40
CA THR A 300 -4.16 18.72 -1.56
C THR A 300 -3.18 18.14 -0.56
N VAL A 301 -1.97 18.70 -0.51
CA VAL A 301 -0.95 18.40 0.50
C VAL A 301 -0.84 19.59 1.43
N TRP A 302 -0.67 19.32 2.72
CA TRP A 302 -0.22 20.26 3.74
C TRP A 302 1.10 19.73 4.33
N MET A 303 2.06 20.60 4.62
CA MET A 303 3.34 20.23 5.23
C MET A 303 3.84 21.30 6.22
N ALA A 304 4.47 20.86 7.31
CA ALA A 304 5.18 21.74 8.25
C ALA A 304 6.54 21.15 8.66
N PRO A 305 7.56 21.99 8.93
CA PRO A 305 8.89 21.52 9.30
C PRO A 305 8.90 20.80 10.66
N PRO A 306 9.84 19.85 10.90
CA PRO A 306 9.84 19.02 12.11
C PRO A 306 9.76 19.81 13.44
N ARG A 307 10.36 21.01 13.47
CA ARG A 307 10.36 21.94 14.62
C ARG A 307 8.97 22.34 15.12
N CYS A 308 7.94 22.24 14.27
CA CYS A 308 6.57 22.63 14.61
C CYS A 308 5.87 21.62 15.53
N GLY A 309 6.47 20.44 15.78
CA GLY A 309 5.86 19.33 16.54
C GLY A 309 5.28 19.70 17.91
N ALA A 310 5.78 20.75 18.57
CA ALA A 310 5.22 21.25 19.83
C ALA A 310 3.77 21.75 19.69
N GLY A 311 3.42 22.39 18.57
CA GLY A 311 2.05 22.86 18.28
C GLY A 311 1.17 21.83 17.57
N MET A 312 1.65 20.61 17.32
CA MET A 312 0.91 19.58 16.58
C MET A 312 -0.01 18.73 17.47
N TYR A 313 -0.03 18.94 18.79
CA TYR A 313 -0.86 18.18 19.75
C TYR A 313 -0.83 16.66 19.50
N ALA A 314 0.38 16.11 19.31
CA ALA A 314 0.56 14.81 18.70
C ALA A 314 0.53 13.65 19.71
N THR A 315 -0.11 12.55 19.31
CA THR A 315 -0.02 11.24 19.98
C THR A 315 0.85 10.32 19.12
N GLY A 316 2.05 10.00 19.61
CA GLY A 316 3.05 9.29 18.80
C GLY A 316 3.54 10.15 17.64
N ASN A 317 3.39 9.67 16.40
CA ASN A 317 3.78 10.38 15.18
C ASN A 317 2.62 11.11 14.48
N THR A 318 1.39 11.03 14.98
CA THR A 318 0.18 11.62 14.40
C THR A 318 -0.35 12.80 15.24
N SER A 319 -0.77 13.86 14.58
CA SER A 319 -1.37 15.08 15.16
C SER A 319 -2.82 14.90 15.60
N GLY A 320 -3.21 15.54 16.70
CA GLY A 320 -4.61 15.73 17.08
C GLY A 320 -5.37 16.77 16.25
N VAL A 321 -4.65 17.62 15.50
CA VAL A 321 -5.24 18.71 14.71
C VAL A 321 -5.73 18.19 13.35
N ASP A 322 -6.86 18.68 12.87
CA ASP A 322 -7.19 18.64 11.44
C ASP A 322 -6.65 19.91 10.78
N VAL A 323 -5.67 19.77 9.89
CA VAL A 323 -5.00 20.89 9.21
C VAL A 323 -5.73 21.37 7.95
N PHE A 324 -6.92 20.81 7.69
CA PHE A 324 -7.77 21.12 6.54
C PHE A 324 -9.06 21.88 6.90
N VAL A 325 -9.32 22.16 8.18
CA VAL A 325 -10.31 23.16 8.62
C VAL A 325 -9.72 24.58 8.59
N ALA A 326 -10.56 25.60 8.86
CA ALA A 326 -10.17 27.00 8.77
C ALA A 326 -9.73 27.64 10.10
N GLU A 327 -10.12 27.05 11.25
CA GLU A 327 -9.86 27.56 12.59
C GLU A 327 -9.62 26.39 13.54
N HIS A 328 -8.72 26.57 14.52
CA HIS A 328 -8.30 25.50 15.44
C HIS A 328 -8.53 25.88 16.92
N PRO A 329 -9.78 26.17 17.35
CA PRO A 329 -10.07 26.77 18.66
C PRO A 329 -9.68 25.92 19.88
N GLU A 330 -9.57 24.60 19.71
CA GLU A 330 -9.12 23.65 20.75
C GLU A 330 -7.59 23.49 20.79
N HIS A 331 -6.88 24.08 19.82
CA HIS A 331 -5.44 23.92 19.58
C HIS A 331 -4.74 25.30 19.51
N PRO A 332 -4.83 26.14 20.56
CA PRO A 332 -4.50 27.57 20.50
C PRO A 332 -3.03 27.90 20.18
N GLU A 333 -2.11 26.94 20.30
CA GLU A 333 -0.71 27.13 19.94
C GLU A 333 -0.43 26.79 18.46
N PHE A 334 -1.31 26.04 17.78
CA PHE A 334 -1.10 25.55 16.41
C PHE A 334 -0.86 26.71 15.43
N ASP A 335 -1.72 27.72 15.44
CA ASP A 335 -1.63 28.86 14.50
C ASP A 335 -0.28 29.60 14.63
N SER A 336 0.26 29.67 15.85
CA SER A 336 1.50 30.41 16.18
C SER A 336 2.80 29.58 16.14
N LEU A 337 2.71 28.25 16.29
CA LEU A 337 3.88 27.35 16.27
C LEU A 337 3.99 26.53 14.97
N VAL A 338 2.92 26.44 14.20
CA VAL A 338 2.81 25.57 13.02
C VAL A 338 2.40 26.35 11.77
N GLU A 339 1.25 27.02 11.79
CA GLU A 339 0.62 27.53 10.55
C GLU A 339 1.42 28.66 9.89
N GLU A 340 2.15 29.50 10.65
CA GLU A 340 3.13 30.46 10.11
C GLU A 340 4.20 29.77 9.22
N PHE A 341 4.53 28.52 9.51
CA PHE A 341 5.54 27.73 8.80
C PHE A 341 4.95 26.64 7.89
N ALA A 342 3.63 26.60 7.77
CA ALA A 342 2.94 25.60 6.96
C ALA A 342 2.96 25.97 5.47
N MET A 343 3.15 24.94 4.64
CA MET A 343 3.08 25.03 3.19
C MET A 343 2.00 24.07 2.68
N ARG A 344 1.35 24.44 1.58
CA ARG A 344 0.33 23.63 0.91
C ARG A 344 0.66 23.53 -0.59
N ALA A 345 0.13 22.51 -1.25
CA ALA A 345 0.07 22.46 -2.71
C ALA A 345 -0.94 21.42 -3.14
N THR A 346 -1.63 21.61 -4.26
CA THR A 346 -2.22 20.46 -4.94
C THR A 346 -1.17 19.81 -5.85
N LEU A 347 -1.05 18.48 -5.78
CA LEU A 347 -0.38 17.65 -6.80
C LEU A 347 -1.41 17.22 -7.85
N GLY A 348 -1.06 17.38 -9.13
CA GLY A 348 -1.81 16.83 -10.26
C GLY A 348 -1.10 15.62 -10.89
N PRO A 349 -1.74 14.93 -11.86
CA PRO A 349 -1.16 13.75 -12.50
C PRO A 349 0.22 14.02 -13.11
N GLY A 350 1.20 13.23 -12.68
CA GLY A 350 2.60 13.29 -13.12
C GLY A 350 3.51 14.07 -12.18
N ASP A 351 2.98 14.78 -11.19
CA ASP A 351 3.79 15.54 -10.23
C ASP A 351 4.47 14.62 -9.21
N LEU A 352 5.76 14.84 -8.97
CA LEU A 352 6.52 14.24 -7.87
C LEU A 352 6.72 15.29 -6.77
N LEU A 353 6.36 14.95 -5.54
CA LEU A 353 6.73 15.66 -4.31
C LEU A 353 7.83 14.88 -3.59
N TYR A 354 8.94 15.55 -3.26
CA TYR A 354 9.90 15.03 -2.29
C TYR A 354 9.56 15.54 -0.88
N MET A 355 9.61 14.64 0.10
CA MET A 355 9.40 14.95 1.52
C MET A 355 10.61 14.44 2.33
N PRO A 356 11.35 15.33 3.03
CA PRO A 356 12.45 14.89 3.89
C PRO A 356 11.94 14.17 5.14
N ALA A 357 12.74 13.26 5.69
CA ALA A 357 12.37 12.46 6.86
C ALA A 357 11.96 13.33 8.08
N GLY A 358 10.93 12.90 8.80
CA GLY A 358 10.41 13.60 9.99
C GLY A 358 9.65 14.91 9.73
N TRP A 359 9.39 15.29 8.47
CA TRP A 359 8.49 16.41 8.17
C TRP A 359 7.04 16.05 8.45
N TRP A 360 6.30 16.98 9.07
CA TRP A 360 4.86 16.86 9.25
C TRP A 360 4.19 17.01 7.90
N HIS A 361 3.29 16.11 7.55
CA HIS A 361 2.55 16.16 6.30
C HIS A 361 1.15 15.56 6.44
N ALA A 362 0.19 16.13 5.71
CA ALA A 362 -1.18 15.66 5.61
C ALA A 362 -1.62 15.67 4.14
N MET A 363 -2.55 14.79 3.77
CA MET A 363 -3.03 14.63 2.41
C MET A 363 -4.56 14.63 2.38
N ARG A 364 -5.18 15.31 1.40
CA ARG A 364 -6.62 15.26 1.13
C ARG A 364 -6.87 15.05 -0.35
N ALA A 365 -7.57 13.99 -0.73
CA ALA A 365 -7.96 13.77 -2.12
C ALA A 365 -9.04 14.77 -2.55
N GLU A 366 -8.84 15.45 -3.67
CA GLU A 366 -9.81 16.40 -4.24
C GLU A 366 -10.78 15.70 -5.22
N SER A 367 -10.37 14.54 -5.75
CA SER A 367 -11.12 13.68 -6.68
C SER A 367 -10.87 12.21 -6.32
N ARG A 368 -11.42 11.25 -7.09
CA ARG A 368 -10.82 9.90 -7.16
C ARG A 368 -9.31 10.06 -7.39
N SER A 369 -8.50 9.47 -6.52
CA SER A 369 -7.06 9.69 -6.45
C SER A 369 -6.33 8.35 -6.47
N PHE A 370 -5.27 8.24 -7.27
CA PHE A 370 -4.30 7.15 -7.22
C PHE A 370 -2.90 7.79 -7.17
N SER A 371 -2.12 7.44 -6.17
CA SER A 371 -0.78 7.98 -5.90
C SER A 371 0.14 6.84 -5.47
N VAL A 372 1.46 7.01 -5.65
CA VAL A 372 2.49 6.06 -5.22
C VAL A 372 3.52 6.79 -4.37
N SER A 373 3.92 6.20 -3.23
CA SER A 373 4.99 6.72 -2.39
C SER A 373 6.15 5.72 -2.31
N MET A 374 7.38 6.21 -2.41
CA MET A 374 8.61 5.44 -2.25
C MET A 374 9.32 5.89 -0.98
N TRP A 375 9.30 5.05 0.05
CA TRP A 375 10.01 5.23 1.33
C TRP A 375 11.42 4.67 1.25
N PHE A 376 12.42 5.46 1.66
CA PHE A 376 13.85 5.10 1.62
C PHE A 376 14.67 5.66 2.78
#